data_AF-A0A9E4UY49-F1
#
_entry.id   AF-A0A9E4UY49-F1
#
_cell.length_a   1.000
_cell.length_b   1.000
_cell.length_c   1.000
_cell.angle_alpha   90.00
_cell.angle_beta   90.00
_cell.angle_gamma   90.00
#
_symmetry.space_group_name_H-M   'P 1'
#
loop_
_entity.id
_entity.type
_entity.pdbx_description
1 polymer ?
#
loop_
_entity_poly.entity_id
_entity_poly.type
_entity_poly.pdbx_seq_one_letter_code
_entity_poly.pdbx_strand_id
1 'polypeptide(L)'
;AGFSEEAVEKSLDQLWVWREMHIAETDDQAMGEFLPAHHAAYVHLEEVRAEWNPPEMEVSIQRAPLGRSDYGETPDPDAPESMIGGPRRVAEQVAWMQELGVRNLMLTNRGLMSQEKTAKSLKLLSEKIMPSFH
;
A
#
# COMPACT_ATOMS: atom_id res chain seq x y z
N ALA A 1 -24.00 22.09 -6.33
CA ALA A 1 -22.54 21.96 -6.44
C ALA A 1 -21.93 23.30 -6.07
N GLY A 2 -21.05 23.35 -5.06
CA GLY A 2 -20.69 24.59 -4.34
C GLY A 2 -19.21 24.95 -4.36
N PHE A 3 -18.39 24.31 -5.20
CA PHE A 3 -16.96 24.61 -5.33
C PHE A 3 -16.65 24.99 -6.78
N SER A 4 -15.73 25.94 -6.97
CA SER A 4 -15.16 26.22 -8.29
C SER A 4 -14.26 25.07 -8.73
N GLU A 5 -14.09 24.91 -10.03
CA GLU A 5 -13.15 23.95 -10.62
C GLU A 5 -11.73 24.17 -10.08
N GLU A 6 -11.29 25.43 -9.98
CA GLU A 6 -10.00 25.79 -9.37
C GLU A 6 -9.86 25.33 -7.92
N ALA A 7 -10.93 25.40 -7.12
CA ALA A 7 -10.91 24.91 -5.74
C ALA A 7 -10.86 23.38 -5.66
N VAL A 8 -11.50 22.68 -6.61
CA VAL A 8 -11.41 21.22 -6.73
C VAL A 8 -10.00 20.81 -7.12
N GLU A 9 -9.43 21.42 -8.15
CA GLU A 9 -8.08 21.15 -8.64
C GLU A 9 -7.02 21.34 -7.55
N LYS A 10 -7.08 22.47 -6.84
CA LYS A 10 -6.18 22.75 -5.72
C LYS A 10 -6.32 21.72 -4.60
N SER A 11 -7.53 21.21 -4.36
CA SER A 11 -7.76 20.20 -3.33
C SER A 11 -7.19 18.84 -3.75
N LEU A 12 -7.37 18.43 -5.00
CA LEU A 12 -6.82 17.18 -5.52
C LEU A 12 -5.28 17.16 -5.44
N ASP A 13 -4.63 18.28 -5.72
CA ASP A 13 -3.17 18.41 -5.60
C ASP A 13 -2.66 18.28 -4.16
N GLN A 14 -3.52 18.53 -3.16
CA GLN A 14 -3.19 18.42 -1.74
C GLN A 14 -3.56 17.06 -1.14
N LEU A 15 -4.28 16.20 -1.87
CA LEU A 15 -4.67 14.87 -1.39
C LEU A 15 -3.55 13.87 -1.62
N TRP A 16 -3.30 13.06 -0.59
CA TRP A 16 -2.34 11.98 -0.61
C TRP A 16 -3.03 10.66 -0.29
N VAL A 17 -2.84 9.67 -1.15
CA VAL A 17 -3.27 8.31 -0.87
C VAL A 17 -2.10 7.53 -0.28
N TRP A 18 -2.30 7.02 0.93
CA TRP A 18 -1.31 6.21 1.62
C TRP A 18 -1.47 4.73 1.24
N ARG A 19 -0.36 4.09 0.86
CA ARG A 19 -0.29 2.65 0.60
C ARG A 19 0.92 2.00 1.27
N GLU A 20 0.69 0.81 1.82
CA GLU A 20 1.76 -0.15 2.08
C GLU A 20 2.37 -0.60 0.75
N MET A 21 3.68 -0.75 0.68
CA MET A 21 4.41 -1.07 -0.55
C MET A 21 5.58 -2.01 -0.29
N HIS A 22 5.70 -3.04 -1.13
CA HIS A 22 6.92 -3.84 -1.24
C HIS A 22 7.07 -4.38 -2.66
N ILE A 23 8.19 -4.09 -3.31
CA ILE A 23 8.42 -4.46 -4.70
C ILE A 23 9.60 -5.42 -4.77
N ALA A 24 9.39 -6.57 -5.43
CA ALA A 24 10.44 -7.54 -5.73
C ALA A 24 10.47 -7.83 -7.23
N GLU A 25 11.28 -8.78 -7.70
CA GLU A 25 11.34 -9.11 -9.13
C GLU A 25 10.04 -9.77 -9.63
N THR A 26 9.37 -10.51 -8.73
CA THR A 26 8.14 -11.25 -9.03
C THR A 26 7.09 -11.03 -7.94
N ASP A 27 5.82 -11.26 -8.30
CA ASP A 27 4.70 -11.16 -7.36
C ASP A 27 4.86 -12.13 -6.19
N ASP A 28 5.21 -13.39 -6.47
CA ASP A 28 5.40 -14.41 -5.44
C ASP A 28 6.54 -14.05 -4.48
N GLN A 29 7.64 -13.49 -4.99
CA GLN A 29 8.72 -13.02 -4.13
C GLN A 29 8.24 -11.87 -3.24
N ALA A 30 7.59 -10.86 -3.81
CA ALA A 30 7.13 -9.70 -3.04
C ALA A 30 6.13 -10.11 -1.94
N MET A 31 5.14 -10.93 -2.28
CA MET A 31 4.13 -11.40 -1.34
C MET A 31 4.71 -12.34 -0.28
N GLY A 32 5.60 -13.25 -0.69
CA GLY A 32 6.29 -14.16 0.23
C GLY A 32 7.21 -13.45 1.21
N GLU A 33 7.77 -12.30 0.83
CA GLU A 33 8.59 -11.48 1.71
C GLU A 33 7.75 -10.59 2.65
N PHE A 34 6.74 -9.89 2.12
CA PHE A 34 6.01 -8.86 2.88
C PHE A 34 4.88 -9.41 3.74
N LEU A 35 4.04 -10.31 3.20
CA LEU A 35 2.82 -10.74 3.89
C LEU A 35 3.12 -11.39 5.24
N PRO A 36 4.11 -12.30 5.39
CA PRO A 36 4.41 -12.89 6.70
C PRO A 36 4.83 -11.84 7.74
N ALA A 37 5.64 -10.86 7.35
CA ALA A 37 6.07 -9.79 8.24
C ALA A 37 4.91 -8.87 8.64
N HIS A 38 4.02 -8.55 7.69
CA HIS A 38 2.84 -7.73 7.95
C HIS A 38 1.84 -8.43 8.86
N HIS A 39 1.57 -9.72 8.64
CA HIS A 39 0.72 -10.53 9.51
C HIS A 39 1.30 -10.62 10.93
N ALA A 40 2.60 -10.86 11.07
CA ALA A 40 3.25 -10.90 12.39
C ALA A 40 3.14 -9.55 13.12
N ALA A 41 3.38 -8.44 12.44
CA ALA A 41 3.24 -7.10 13.02
C ALA A 41 1.79 -6.77 13.40
N TYR A 42 0.82 -7.19 12.59
CA TYR A 42 -0.60 -7.05 12.92
C TYR A 42 -0.96 -7.82 14.19
N VAL A 43 -0.60 -9.11 14.28
CA VAL A 43 -0.88 -9.93 15.48
C VAL A 43 -0.27 -9.30 16.72
N HIS A 44 1.00 -8.87 16.63
CA HIS A 44 1.67 -8.21 17.74
C HIS A 44 0.94 -6.93 18.20
N LEU A 45 0.49 -6.09 17.26
CA LEU A 45 -0.27 -4.89 17.60
C LEU A 45 -1.65 -5.21 18.21
N GLU A 46 -2.32 -6.27 17.74
CA GLU A 46 -3.59 -6.71 18.33
C GLU A 46 -3.40 -7.22 19.75
N GLU A 47 -2.33 -7.97 20.04
CA GLU A 47 -1.98 -8.41 21.40
C GLU A 47 -1.73 -7.21 22.33
N VAL A 48 -0.93 -6.24 21.88
CA VAL A 48 -0.67 -5.00 22.63
C VAL A 48 -1.97 -4.23 22.87
N ARG A 49 -2.84 -4.11 21.86
CA ARG A 49 -4.15 -3.45 22.01
C ARG A 49 -5.03 -4.19 23.02
N ALA A 50 -5.07 -5.51 22.98
CA ALA A 50 -5.87 -6.31 23.91
C ALA A 50 -5.39 -6.18 25.37
N GLU A 51 -4.08 -6.01 25.58
CA GLU A 51 -3.50 -5.83 26.92
C GLU A 51 -3.72 -4.40 27.45
N TRP A 52 -3.58 -3.38 26.61
CA TRP A 52 -3.43 -1.99 27.07
C TRP A 52 -4.64 -1.09 26.78
N ASN A 53 -5.55 -1.46 25.89
CA ASN A 53 -6.74 -0.64 25.64
C ASN A 53 -7.77 -0.82 26.76
N PRO A 54 -8.36 0.28 27.28
CA PRO A 54 -9.47 0.18 28.23
C PRO A 54 -10.67 -0.56 27.61
N PRO A 55 -11.31 -1.50 28.34
CA PRO A 55 -12.39 -2.32 27.79
C PRO A 55 -13.64 -1.51 27.42
N GLU A 56 -13.86 -0.35 28.03
CA GLU A 56 -14.94 0.58 27.72
C GLU A 56 -14.65 1.50 26.53
N MET A 57 -13.44 1.49 25.97
CA MET A 57 -13.08 2.32 24.83
C MET A 57 -13.47 1.61 23.52
N GLU A 58 -14.34 2.25 22.73
CA GLU A 58 -14.51 1.85 21.34
C GLU A 58 -13.24 2.21 20.56
N VAL A 59 -12.44 1.19 20.25
CA VAL A 59 -11.25 1.35 19.41
C VAL A 59 -11.58 0.89 18.01
N SER A 60 -11.19 1.69 17.01
CA SER A 60 -11.25 1.28 15.62
C SER A 60 -10.33 0.08 15.41
N ILE A 61 -10.93 -1.10 15.19
CA ILE A 61 -10.18 -2.32 14.92
C ILE A 61 -9.57 -2.19 13.53
N GLN A 62 -8.25 -2.31 13.47
CA GLN A 62 -7.54 -2.32 12.19
C GLN A 62 -7.97 -3.57 11.41
N ARG A 63 -8.28 -3.41 10.12
CA ARG A 63 -8.62 -4.56 9.28
C ARG A 63 -7.43 -5.53 9.24
N ALA A 64 -7.72 -6.82 9.39
CA ALA A 64 -6.71 -7.86 9.24
C ALA A 64 -6.03 -7.76 7.85
N PRO A 65 -4.72 -8.01 7.76
CA PRO A 65 -4.02 -8.03 6.48
C PRO A 65 -4.59 -9.12 5.56
N LEU A 66 -4.62 -8.82 4.26
CA LEU A 66 -4.97 -9.82 3.24
C LEU A 66 -3.94 -10.97 3.22
N GLY A 67 -4.40 -12.17 2.90
CA GLY A 67 -3.58 -13.36 2.66
C GLY A 67 -3.16 -13.48 1.20
N ARG A 68 -2.23 -14.41 0.90
CA ARG A 68 -1.72 -14.62 -0.47
C ARG A 68 -2.81 -14.92 -1.49
N SER A 69 -3.85 -15.66 -1.10
CA SER A 69 -4.99 -16.04 -1.95
C SER A 69 -5.87 -14.86 -2.35
N ASP A 70 -5.79 -13.75 -1.60
CA ASP A 70 -6.59 -12.55 -1.85
C ASP A 70 -5.94 -11.66 -2.92
N TYR A 71 -4.68 -11.96 -3.31
CA TYR A 71 -3.97 -11.25 -4.37
C TYR A 71 -3.99 -12.06 -5.67
N GLY A 72 -4.59 -11.49 -6.71
CA GLY A 72 -4.57 -12.02 -8.07
C GLY A 72 -3.26 -11.74 -8.81
N GLU A 73 -3.22 -12.04 -10.11
CA GLU A 73 -2.13 -11.64 -11.01
C GLU A 73 -2.18 -10.13 -11.31
N THR A 74 -3.38 -9.56 -11.45
CA THR A 74 -3.65 -8.12 -11.61
C THR A 74 -4.26 -7.55 -10.33
N PRO A 75 -4.04 -6.25 -10.01
CA PRO A 75 -4.63 -5.64 -8.81
C PRO A 75 -6.15 -5.66 -8.86
N ASP A 76 -6.81 -6.02 -7.76
CA ASP A 76 -8.26 -5.91 -7.61
C ASP A 76 -8.64 -4.52 -7.07
N PRO A 77 -9.37 -3.68 -7.85
CA PRO A 77 -9.77 -2.34 -7.45
C PRO A 77 -10.82 -2.31 -6.32
N ASP A 78 -11.56 -3.41 -6.13
CA ASP A 78 -12.61 -3.52 -5.12
C ASP A 78 -12.07 -4.09 -3.79
N ALA A 79 -10.81 -4.56 -3.79
CA ALA A 79 -10.13 -5.07 -2.62
C ALA A 79 -9.19 -4.02 -1.98
N PRO A 80 -9.02 -4.04 -0.65
CA PRO A 80 -8.10 -3.15 0.05
C PRO A 80 -6.64 -3.62 -0.08
N GLU A 81 -6.18 -3.87 -1.31
CA GLU A 81 -4.85 -4.40 -1.56
C GLU A 81 -3.74 -3.41 -1.17
N SER A 82 -2.69 -3.96 -0.58
CA SER A 82 -1.41 -3.26 -0.47
C SER A 82 -0.68 -3.29 -1.82
N MET A 83 0.21 -2.32 -2.05
CA MET A 83 0.98 -2.19 -3.29
C MET A 83 2.19 -3.13 -3.28
N ILE A 84 1.91 -4.42 -3.32
CA ILE A 84 2.90 -5.49 -3.21
C ILE A 84 2.91 -6.30 -4.50
N GLY A 85 4.10 -6.47 -5.10
CA GLY A 85 4.23 -7.27 -6.31
C GLY A 85 5.55 -7.08 -7.04
N GLY A 86 5.61 -7.65 -8.23
CA GLY A 86 6.59 -7.32 -9.24
C GLY A 86 6.29 -5.97 -9.91
N PRO A 87 7.23 -5.45 -10.73
CA PRO A 87 7.07 -4.12 -11.33
C PRO A 87 5.81 -3.96 -12.18
N ARG A 88 5.42 -4.99 -12.94
CA ARG A 88 4.22 -4.97 -13.79
C ARG A 88 2.96 -4.74 -12.96
N ARG A 89 2.73 -5.59 -11.96
CA ARG A 89 1.55 -5.52 -11.08
C ARG A 89 1.44 -4.18 -10.37
N VAL A 90 2.56 -3.70 -9.81
CA VAL A 90 2.58 -2.41 -9.11
C VAL A 90 2.33 -1.25 -10.08
N ALA A 91 2.89 -1.28 -11.28
CA ALA A 91 2.60 -0.27 -12.30
C ALA A 91 1.11 -0.27 -12.70
N GLU A 92 0.49 -1.44 -12.88
CA GLU A 92 -0.95 -1.53 -13.15
C GLU A 92 -1.78 -0.87 -12.03
N GLN A 93 -1.39 -1.07 -10.77
CA GLN A 93 -2.09 -0.45 -9.64
C GLN A 93 -1.90 1.07 -9.60
N VAL A 94 -0.70 1.56 -9.92
CA VAL A 94 -0.43 3.01 -10.02
C VAL A 94 -1.23 3.63 -11.17
N ALA A 95 -1.27 2.99 -12.33
CA ALA A 95 -2.05 3.44 -13.48
C ALA A 95 -3.53 3.55 -13.14
N TRP A 96 -4.08 2.53 -12.50
CA TRP A 96 -5.48 2.56 -12.05
C TRP A 96 -5.77 3.71 -11.07
N MET A 97 -4.90 3.94 -10.09
CA MET A 97 -5.07 5.06 -9.15
C MET A 97 -5.00 6.41 -9.88
N GLN A 98 -4.10 6.55 -10.86
CA GLN A 98 -4.01 7.74 -11.70
C GLN A 98 -5.28 7.96 -12.52
N GLU A 99 -5.85 6.91 -13.12
CA GLU A 99 -7.14 6.96 -13.84
C GLU A 99 -8.30 7.41 -12.94
N LEU A 100 -8.25 7.06 -11.65
CA LEU A 100 -9.20 7.52 -10.63
C LEU A 100 -8.93 8.95 -10.12
N GLY A 101 -7.93 9.64 -10.67
CA GLY A 101 -7.59 11.02 -10.33
C GLY A 101 -6.70 11.16 -9.08
N VAL A 102 -6.08 10.08 -8.60
CA VAL A 102 -5.08 10.15 -7.53
C VAL A 102 -3.81 10.80 -8.09
N ARG A 103 -3.43 11.95 -7.51
CA ARG A 103 -2.26 12.73 -7.96
C ARG A 103 -1.02 12.48 -7.12
N ASN A 104 -1.18 12.16 -5.84
CA ASN A 104 -0.06 11.96 -4.92
C ASN A 104 -0.19 10.64 -4.15
N LEU A 105 0.90 9.88 -4.13
CA LEU A 105 1.02 8.62 -3.40
C LEU A 105 2.08 8.73 -2.31
N MET A 106 1.69 8.35 -1.09
CA MET A 106 2.62 8.13 0.01
C MET A 106 2.84 6.63 0.17
N LEU A 107 4.09 6.18 0.04
CA LEU A 107 4.45 4.76 0.10
C LEU A 107 5.20 4.47 1.39
N THR A 108 4.85 3.37 2.07
CA THR A 108 5.56 2.90 3.26
C THR A 108 5.69 1.38 3.24
N ASN A 109 6.67 0.84 3.95
CA ASN A 109 6.71 -0.58 4.31
C ASN A 109 6.66 -0.79 5.83
N ARG A 110 6.34 0.26 6.60
CA ARG A 110 6.33 0.32 8.08
C ARG A 110 7.62 -0.16 8.76
N GLY A 111 8.75 -0.20 8.05
CA GLY A 111 9.99 -0.79 8.57
C GLY A 111 9.92 -2.30 8.75
N LEU A 112 8.95 -2.97 8.12
CA LEU A 112 8.78 -4.43 8.19
C LEU A 112 9.86 -5.16 7.38
N MET A 113 10.40 -4.51 6.35
CA MET A 113 11.42 -5.07 5.47
C MET A 113 12.82 -4.63 5.90
N SER A 114 13.83 -5.46 5.57
CA SER A 114 15.23 -5.09 5.78
C SER A 114 15.61 -3.86 4.94
N GLN A 115 16.69 -3.18 5.32
CA GLN A 115 17.21 -2.04 4.55
C GLN A 115 17.58 -2.46 3.13
N GLU A 116 18.18 -3.63 2.95
CA GLU A 116 18.55 -4.17 1.63
C GLU A 116 17.31 -4.37 0.74
N LYS A 117 16.27 -5.03 1.27
CA LYS A 117 15.01 -5.24 0.55
C LYS A 117 14.33 -3.93 0.22
N THR A 118 14.29 -3.00 1.17
CA THR A 118 13.73 -1.66 0.99
C THR A 118 14.46 -0.91 -0.13
N ALA A 119 15.80 -0.91 -0.11
CA ALA A 119 16.61 -0.26 -1.14
C ALA A 119 16.37 -0.90 -2.52
N LYS A 120 16.26 -2.23 -2.58
CA LYS A 120 15.92 -2.94 -3.82
C LYS A 120 14.54 -2.56 -4.34
N SER A 121 13.51 -2.50 -3.48
CA SER A 121 12.16 -2.09 -3.90
C SER A 121 12.15 -0.66 -4.44
N LEU A 122 12.84 0.27 -3.78
CA LEU A 122 12.97 1.65 -4.25
C LEU A 122 13.66 1.75 -5.60
N LYS A 123 14.70 0.93 -5.84
CA LYS A 123 15.37 0.84 -7.14
C LYS A 123 14.43 0.30 -8.23
N LEU A 124 13.65 -0.74 -7.94
CA LEU A 124 12.66 -1.26 -8.89
C LEU A 124 11.56 -0.23 -9.17
N LEU A 125 11.10 0.49 -8.15
CA LEU A 125 10.16 1.60 -8.30
C LEU A 125 10.71 2.66 -9.27
N SER A 126 11.92 3.16 -9.02
CA SER A 126 12.50 4.23 -9.82
C SER A 126 12.89 3.81 -11.23
N GLU A 127 13.42 2.59 -11.41
CA GLU A 127 13.96 2.14 -12.70
C GLU A 127 12.92 1.44 -13.60
N LYS A 128 11.87 0.85 -13.03
CA LYS A 128 10.93 0.01 -13.77
C LYS A 128 9.49 0.51 -13.78
N ILE A 129 9.06 1.28 -12.79
CA ILE A 129 7.67 1.70 -12.64
C ILE A 129 7.51 3.19 -12.95
N MET A 130 8.25 4.06 -12.25
CA MET A 130 8.15 5.51 -12.43
C MET A 130 8.32 5.99 -13.89
N PRO A 131 9.18 5.38 -14.74
CA PRO A 131 9.32 5.80 -16.14
C PRO A 131 8.04 5.69 -16.98
N SER A 132 7.03 4.95 -16.51
CA SER A 132 5.73 4.82 -17.19
C SER A 132 4.76 5.97 -16.89
N PHE A 133 5.08 6.87 -15.95
CA PHE A 133 4.14 7.88 -15.41
C PHE A 133 4.65 9.32 -15.56
N HIS A 134 5.35 9.61 -16.66
CA HIS A 134 5.86 10.95 -16.98
C HIS A 134 4.84 11.85 -17.66
#